data_AF-F4PZU7-F1
#
_entry.id   AF-F4PZU7-F1
#
_cell.length_a   1.000
_cell.length_b   1.000
_cell.length_c   1.000
_cell.angle_alpha   90.00
_cell.angle_beta   90.00
_cell.angle_gamma   90.00
#
_symmetry.space_group_name_H-M   'P 1'
#
loop_
_entity.id
_entity.type
_entity.pdbx_description
1 polymer ?
#
loop_
_entity_poly.entity_id
_entity_poly.type
_entity_poly.pdbx_seq_one_letter_code
_entity_poly.pdbx_strand_id
1 'polypeptide(L)'
;MAVEIDMTNIGSNGSTAAPAAVAASIINETKQLYNNTNNNNTNNNVKSKTPNNNNNNNNCNHSASESSFNNNIQDEYYPDETTTMTKDIKYNLVLQKHMTEEHYEKLAGLFTEYGVWTATGKNTKLTPARLRQWYLFDENCGAVIATCHKGNHLGQALFRRFSVPSAGTGNTASSAQVEAIWISQLLVSREHRQKGIAKSMLKHSLDKLDWQMAGIASCNPYAIKSLERATNSKTDAQHNLRHSNIMQHCGVPYIVKAPIVPTTPNHLYYIDTNFHIDTDHIPEILTREMSRGNWHLGNYLPRGFEFLSIILKK
;
A
#
# COMPACT_ATOMS: atom_id res chain seq x y z
N MET A 1 -18.68 -7.34 -27.88
CA MET A 1 -18.04 -8.56 -27.36
C MET A 1 -17.08 -8.19 -26.24
N ALA A 2 -17.44 -8.47 -25.00
CA ALA A 2 -16.52 -8.35 -23.87
C ALA A 2 -15.62 -9.58 -23.84
N VAL A 3 -14.30 -9.37 -23.79
CA VAL A 3 -13.33 -10.45 -23.58
C VAL A 3 -13.25 -10.67 -22.08
N GLU A 4 -13.78 -11.79 -21.62
CA GLU A 4 -13.54 -12.31 -20.28
C GLU A 4 -12.12 -12.86 -20.28
N ILE A 5 -11.18 -12.15 -19.64
CA ILE A 5 -9.79 -12.60 -19.56
C ILE A 5 -9.74 -13.62 -18.44
N ASP A 6 -9.49 -14.86 -18.83
CA ASP A 6 -9.33 -15.97 -17.93
C ASP A 6 -8.02 -15.83 -17.12
N MET A 7 -8.14 -15.49 -15.83
CA MET A 7 -6.96 -15.50 -14.94
C MET A 7 -6.58 -16.90 -14.42
N THR A 8 -7.11 -18.00 -14.95
CA THR A 8 -6.56 -19.35 -14.68
C THR A 8 -5.08 -19.45 -15.11
N ASN A 9 -4.65 -18.64 -16.07
CA ASN A 9 -3.25 -18.54 -16.51
C ASN A 9 -2.34 -17.65 -15.65
N ILE A 10 -2.84 -17.04 -14.56
CA ILE A 10 -1.97 -16.27 -13.63
C ILE A 10 -1.10 -17.21 -12.75
N GLY A 11 -1.30 -18.53 -12.80
CA GLY A 11 -0.54 -19.50 -11.98
C GLY A 11 0.16 -20.65 -12.71
N SER A 12 0.22 -20.67 -14.05
CA SER A 12 0.68 -21.85 -14.81
C SER A 12 1.80 -21.61 -15.82
N ASN A 13 2.26 -20.38 -16.02
CA ASN A 13 3.47 -20.15 -16.83
C ASN A 13 4.72 -20.44 -16.00
N GLY A 14 5.09 -21.71 -15.97
CA GLY A 14 6.44 -22.15 -15.65
C GLY A 14 7.43 -21.59 -16.66
N SER A 15 7.82 -20.33 -16.49
CA SER A 15 9.08 -19.82 -17.01
C SER A 15 10.16 -20.27 -16.04
N THR A 16 10.96 -21.25 -16.44
CA THR A 16 12.17 -21.73 -15.75
C THR A 16 13.32 -20.72 -15.84
N ALA A 17 13.05 -19.42 -15.99
CA ALA A 17 14.06 -18.40 -15.79
C ALA A 17 14.43 -18.42 -14.30
N ALA A 18 15.66 -18.82 -14.00
CA ALA A 18 16.19 -18.83 -12.64
C ALA A 18 15.89 -17.50 -11.94
N PRO A 19 15.57 -17.47 -10.63
CA PRO A 19 15.31 -16.24 -9.87
C PRO A 19 16.35 -15.13 -10.08
N ALA A 20 17.60 -15.52 -10.40
CA ALA A 20 18.69 -14.62 -10.75
C ALA A 20 18.46 -13.81 -12.04
N ALA A 21 17.79 -14.36 -13.06
CA ALA A 21 17.54 -13.67 -14.33
C ALA A 21 16.46 -12.59 -14.22
N VAL A 22 15.40 -12.86 -13.45
CA VAL A 22 14.35 -11.88 -13.14
C VAL A 22 14.92 -10.77 -12.24
N ALA A 23 15.69 -11.14 -11.21
CA ALA A 23 16.40 -10.19 -10.37
C ALA A 23 17.38 -9.31 -11.18
N ALA A 24 18.13 -9.90 -12.13
CA ALA A 24 19.04 -9.16 -12.99
C ALA A 24 18.33 -8.18 -13.94
N SER A 25 17.17 -8.57 -14.49
CA SER A 25 16.34 -7.67 -15.31
C SER A 25 15.82 -6.50 -14.49
N ILE A 26 15.32 -6.74 -13.28
CA ILE A 26 14.84 -5.70 -12.36
C ILE A 26 15.99 -4.76 -11.94
N ILE A 27 17.18 -5.30 -11.66
CA ILE A 27 18.38 -4.52 -11.32
C ILE A 27 18.77 -3.61 -12.49
N ASN A 28 18.71 -4.09 -13.74
CA ASN A 28 19.06 -3.31 -14.91
C ASN A 28 18.05 -2.18 -15.17
N GLU A 29 16.75 -2.45 -15.04
CA GLU A 29 15.70 -1.44 -15.19
C GLU A 29 15.80 -0.37 -14.09
N THR A 30 16.05 -0.77 -12.85
CA THR A 30 16.26 0.15 -11.71
C THR A 30 17.51 1.02 -11.90
N LYS A 31 18.61 0.45 -12.40
CA LYS A 31 19.85 1.20 -12.68
C LYS A 31 19.67 2.24 -13.79
N GLN A 32 18.94 1.90 -14.86
CA GLN A 32 18.68 2.85 -15.94
C GLN A 32 17.84 4.05 -15.48
N LEU A 33 16.81 3.80 -14.67
CA LEU A 33 15.95 4.86 -14.13
C LEU A 33 16.68 5.76 -13.10
N TYR A 34 17.51 5.17 -12.24
CA TYR A 34 18.33 5.93 -11.28
C TYR A 34 19.32 6.87 -11.98
N ASN A 35 19.99 6.38 -13.03
CA ASN A 35 20.94 7.18 -13.80
C ASN A 35 20.25 8.33 -14.57
N ASN A 36 19.06 8.09 -15.10
CA ASN A 36 18.28 9.13 -15.79
C ASN A 36 17.81 10.24 -14.83
N THR A 37 17.52 9.90 -13.57
CA THR A 37 17.08 10.88 -12.55
C THR A 37 18.25 11.77 -12.09
N ASN A 38 19.46 11.22 -11.96
CA ASN A 38 20.64 12.00 -11.55
C ASN A 38 21.23 12.88 -12.67
N ASN A 39 21.11 12.47 -13.94
CA ASN A 39 21.58 13.27 -15.07
C ASN A 39 20.71 14.52 -15.33
N ASN A 40 19.46 14.55 -14.86
CA ASN A 40 18.60 15.73 -14.99
C ASN A 40 18.88 16.80 -13.92
N ASN A 41 19.65 16.50 -12.87
CA ASN A 41 20.00 17.45 -11.81
C ASN A 41 21.34 18.18 -12.01
N THR A 42 22.13 17.83 -13.02
CA THR A 42 23.46 18.42 -13.26
C THR A 42 23.48 19.57 -14.29
N ASN A 43 22.34 19.93 -14.86
CA ASN A 43 22.24 20.96 -15.92
C ASN A 43 21.59 22.29 -15.48
N ASN A 44 21.85 22.74 -14.25
CA ASN A 44 21.56 24.13 -13.86
C ASN A 44 22.76 24.73 -13.12
N ASN A 45 23.72 25.27 -13.89
CA ASN A 45 24.81 26.08 -13.38
C ASN A 45 24.77 27.44 -14.08
N VAL A 46 24.25 28.46 -13.39
CA VAL A 46 24.28 29.86 -13.82
C VAL A 46 25.13 30.68 -12.84
N LYS A 47 26.09 31.38 -13.43
CA LYS A 47 27.10 32.27 -12.86
C LYS A 47 26.53 33.39 -11.97
N SER A 48 27.18 33.66 -10.83
CA SER A 48 27.39 35.03 -10.29
C SER A 48 28.53 35.00 -9.27
N LYS A 49 29.70 35.60 -9.58
CA LYS A 49 30.18 36.95 -9.24
C LYS A 49 30.38 37.20 -7.72
N THR A 50 31.65 37.21 -7.34
CA THR A 50 32.26 37.74 -6.11
C THR A 50 31.96 39.24 -5.88
N PRO A 51 32.04 39.74 -4.63
CA PRO A 51 33.27 40.45 -4.26
C PRO A 51 33.76 40.27 -2.80
N ASN A 52 35.03 40.63 -2.66
CA ASN A 52 35.93 40.75 -1.51
C ASN A 52 35.42 41.72 -0.41
N ASN A 53 35.67 41.46 0.89
CA ASN A 53 36.63 42.23 1.73
C ASN A 53 36.76 41.75 3.20
N ASN A 54 38.02 41.58 3.61
CA ASN A 54 38.73 41.68 4.91
C ASN A 54 38.02 42.04 6.25
N ASN A 55 38.37 41.29 7.32
CA ASN A 55 39.32 41.64 8.43
C ASN A 55 38.92 41.26 9.87
N ASN A 56 39.91 40.67 10.57
CA ASN A 56 40.32 40.78 11.99
C ASN A 56 39.56 40.11 13.17
N ASN A 57 40.27 39.14 13.77
CA ASN A 57 40.66 38.95 15.19
C ASN A 57 39.81 39.56 16.32
N ASN A 58 39.35 38.72 17.27
CA ASN A 58 39.95 38.58 18.62
C ASN A 58 39.11 37.70 19.58
N ASN A 59 39.83 37.08 20.52
CA ASN A 59 39.41 36.37 21.74
C ASN A 59 38.26 37.02 22.53
N CYS A 60 37.40 36.19 23.15
CA CYS A 60 37.15 36.22 24.60
C CYS A 60 36.24 35.05 25.07
N ASN A 61 36.60 34.50 26.24
CA ASN A 61 35.79 33.59 27.03
C ASN A 61 34.44 34.20 27.43
N HIS A 62 33.37 33.40 27.47
CA HIS A 62 32.43 33.41 28.59
C HIS A 62 31.57 32.14 28.67
N SER A 63 31.33 31.77 29.91
CA SER A 63 30.40 30.80 30.49
C SER A 63 28.93 30.91 30.03
N ALA A 64 28.30 29.74 29.96
CA ALA A 64 26.88 29.40 30.20
C ALA A 64 25.77 30.33 29.66
N SER A 65 24.96 29.81 28.74
CA SER A 65 23.50 30.04 28.74
C SER A 65 22.77 29.01 27.89
N GLU A 66 21.63 28.57 28.41
CA GLU A 66 20.59 27.84 27.72
C GLU A 66 20.16 28.61 26.45
N SER A 67 20.02 27.92 25.32
CA SER A 67 19.22 28.42 24.21
C SER A 67 18.41 27.29 23.58
N SER A 68 17.11 27.43 23.76
CA SER A 68 16.03 26.73 23.12
C SER A 68 16.12 26.91 21.60
N PHE A 69 16.37 25.82 20.87
CA PHE A 69 16.10 25.77 19.44
C PHE A 69 14.61 25.54 19.21
N ASN A 70 13.90 26.67 19.15
CA ASN A 70 12.53 26.77 18.71
C ASN A 70 12.50 26.69 17.17
N ASN A 71 12.47 25.48 16.62
CA ASN A 71 12.15 25.29 15.20
C ASN A 71 10.63 25.25 15.05
N ASN A 72 10.06 26.45 15.02
CA ASN A 72 8.77 26.76 14.44
C ASN A 72 8.80 26.41 12.94
N ILE A 73 8.60 25.13 12.62
CA ILE A 73 8.03 24.77 11.32
C ILE A 73 6.53 24.89 11.52
N GLN A 74 5.97 25.98 11.01
CA GLN A 74 4.54 26.10 10.87
C GLN A 74 4.08 24.90 10.05
N ASP A 75 3.44 23.94 10.72
CA ASP A 75 2.51 23.04 10.08
C ASP A 75 1.58 23.94 9.26
N GLU A 76 1.69 23.87 7.94
CA GLU A 76 0.65 24.38 7.06
C GLU A 76 -0.61 23.63 7.46
N TYR A 77 -1.41 24.34 8.26
CA TYR A 77 -2.79 24.08 8.55
C TYR A 77 -3.50 23.88 7.21
N TYR A 78 -3.63 22.62 6.81
CA TYR A 78 -4.67 22.23 5.86
C TYR A 78 -5.98 22.56 6.58
N PRO A 79 -6.75 23.55 6.10
CA PRO A 79 -8.05 23.78 6.70
C PRO A 79 -8.81 22.46 6.63
N ASP A 80 -9.34 22.04 7.77
CA ASP A 80 -10.26 20.91 7.89
C ASP A 80 -11.60 21.28 7.21
N GLU A 81 -11.54 21.51 5.90
CA GLU A 81 -12.72 21.58 5.04
C GLU A 81 -13.31 20.17 4.78
N THR A 82 -12.72 19.13 5.38
CA THR A 82 -13.25 17.76 5.36
C THR A 82 -14.39 17.50 6.36
N THR A 83 -14.62 18.41 7.31
CA THR A 83 -15.64 18.22 8.35
C THR A 83 -17.09 18.29 7.81
N THR A 84 -17.33 18.87 6.63
CA THR A 84 -18.70 18.99 6.08
C THR A 84 -19.13 17.82 5.19
N MET A 85 -18.22 17.15 4.47
CA MET A 85 -18.56 16.00 3.60
C MET A 85 -18.43 14.63 4.28
N THR A 86 -17.64 14.51 5.35
CA THR A 86 -17.44 13.24 6.05
C THR A 86 -18.65 12.81 6.90
N LYS A 87 -19.53 13.75 7.27
CA LYS A 87 -20.74 13.47 8.07
C LYS A 87 -21.80 12.64 7.35
N ASP A 88 -21.72 12.49 6.03
CA ASP A 88 -22.74 11.80 5.22
C ASP A 88 -22.32 10.44 4.66
N ILE A 89 -21.15 9.90 5.07
CA ILE A 89 -20.69 8.59 4.63
C ILE A 89 -21.00 7.54 5.69
N LYS A 90 -21.77 6.52 5.30
CA LYS A 90 -22.04 5.34 6.11
C LYS A 90 -21.06 4.22 5.74
N TYR A 91 -20.56 3.52 6.75
CA TYR A 91 -19.64 2.39 6.60
C TYR A 91 -20.31 1.13 7.15
N ASN A 92 -20.65 0.19 6.27
CA ASN A 92 -21.35 -1.04 6.65
C ASN A 92 -20.40 -2.22 6.57
N LEU A 93 -20.20 -2.90 7.69
CA LEU A 93 -19.48 -4.17 7.76
C LEU A 93 -20.45 -5.31 7.40
N VAL A 94 -20.13 -6.07 6.37
CA VAL A 94 -20.92 -7.22 5.93
C VAL A 94 -20.01 -8.44 5.85
N LEU A 95 -20.25 -9.44 6.70
CA LEU A 95 -19.56 -10.73 6.63
C LEU A 95 -20.11 -11.56 5.46
N GLN A 96 -19.27 -12.40 4.86
CA GLN A 96 -19.62 -13.21 3.70
C GLN A 96 -20.93 -13.97 3.87
N LYS A 97 -21.15 -14.59 5.04
CA LYS A 97 -22.38 -15.34 5.37
C LYS A 97 -23.67 -14.51 5.39
N HIS A 98 -23.55 -13.19 5.39
CA HIS A 98 -24.67 -12.23 5.36
C HIS A 98 -24.74 -11.45 4.05
N MET A 99 -23.88 -11.76 3.08
CA MET A 99 -23.93 -11.11 1.77
C MET A 99 -25.10 -11.65 0.95
N THR A 100 -25.65 -10.76 0.14
CA THR A 100 -26.75 -11.03 -0.80
C THR A 100 -26.19 -10.90 -2.22
N GLU A 101 -26.92 -11.36 -3.24
CA GLU A 101 -26.49 -11.15 -4.63
C GLU A 101 -26.30 -9.66 -4.95
N GLU A 102 -27.16 -8.78 -4.42
CA GLU A 102 -27.01 -7.33 -4.56
C GLU A 102 -25.65 -6.82 -4.01
N HIS A 103 -25.18 -7.37 -2.87
CA HIS A 103 -23.86 -7.04 -2.36
C HIS A 103 -22.77 -7.45 -3.34
N TYR A 104 -22.82 -8.68 -3.87
CA TYR A 104 -21.80 -9.16 -4.81
C TYR A 104 -21.80 -8.37 -6.12
N GLU A 105 -22.97 -8.03 -6.65
CA GLU A 105 -23.11 -7.19 -7.85
C GLU A 105 -22.53 -5.78 -7.62
N LYS A 106 -22.84 -5.15 -6.49
CA LYS A 106 -22.30 -3.83 -6.13
C LYS A 106 -20.78 -3.84 -5.99
N LEU A 107 -20.22 -4.85 -5.32
CA LEU A 107 -18.78 -5.00 -5.12
C LEU A 107 -18.05 -5.30 -6.44
N ALA A 108 -18.63 -6.16 -7.27
CA ALA A 108 -18.12 -6.49 -8.60
C ALA A 108 -18.13 -5.27 -9.55
N GLY A 109 -19.22 -4.50 -9.52
CA GLY A 109 -19.41 -3.33 -10.37
C GLY A 109 -18.33 -2.26 -10.15
N LEU A 110 -18.03 -1.93 -8.89
CA LEU A 110 -17.03 -0.91 -8.58
C LEU A 110 -15.61 -1.33 -9.00
N PHE A 111 -15.29 -2.63 -9.02
CA PHE A 111 -13.97 -3.16 -9.41
C PHE A 111 -13.54 -2.72 -10.83
N THR A 112 -14.48 -2.32 -11.67
CA THR A 112 -14.18 -1.75 -12.99
C THR A 112 -13.35 -0.47 -12.94
N GLU A 113 -13.32 0.22 -11.80
CA GLU A 113 -12.49 1.40 -11.54
C GLU A 113 -11.11 1.09 -10.95
N TYR A 114 -10.79 -0.19 -10.71
CA TYR A 114 -9.54 -0.59 -10.05
C TYR A 114 -8.32 -0.27 -10.91
N GLY A 115 -8.37 -0.53 -12.21
CA GLY A 115 -7.30 -0.16 -13.12
C GLY A 115 -7.53 -0.62 -14.55
N VAL A 116 -6.55 -0.35 -15.40
CA VAL A 116 -6.50 -0.81 -16.80
C VAL A 116 -5.42 -1.87 -16.92
N TRP A 117 -5.75 -3.02 -17.50
CA TRP A 117 -4.76 -4.06 -17.81
C TRP A 117 -3.81 -3.58 -18.90
N THR A 118 -2.51 -3.53 -18.60
CA THR A 118 -1.50 -3.06 -19.55
C THR A 118 -1.48 -3.86 -20.85
N ALA A 119 -1.65 -5.18 -20.77
CA ALA A 119 -1.61 -6.07 -21.93
C ALA A 119 -2.79 -5.88 -22.91
N THR A 120 -3.95 -5.39 -22.43
CA THR A 120 -5.16 -5.31 -23.26
C THR A 120 -5.73 -3.90 -23.41
N GLY A 121 -5.26 -2.94 -22.60
CA GLY A 121 -5.83 -1.60 -22.51
C GLY A 121 -7.27 -1.56 -21.99
N LYS A 122 -7.80 -2.68 -21.46
CA LYS A 122 -9.18 -2.78 -20.96
C LYS A 122 -9.22 -2.64 -19.45
N ASN A 123 -10.30 -2.04 -18.95
CA ASN A 123 -10.58 -2.01 -17.51
C ASN A 123 -10.59 -3.42 -16.93
N THR A 124 -10.03 -3.55 -15.73
CA THR A 124 -10.15 -4.74 -14.90
C THR A 124 -11.63 -5.06 -14.69
N LYS A 125 -12.02 -6.32 -14.82
CA LYS A 125 -13.39 -6.77 -14.52
C LYS A 125 -13.35 -7.86 -13.48
N LEU A 126 -14.29 -7.81 -12.56
CA LEU A 126 -14.53 -8.84 -11.57
C LEU A 126 -16.01 -9.19 -11.63
N THR A 127 -16.33 -10.47 -11.81
CA THR A 127 -17.71 -10.95 -11.77
C THR A 127 -18.09 -11.33 -10.33
N PRO A 128 -19.38 -11.33 -9.97
CA PRO A 128 -19.84 -11.86 -8.67
C PRO A 128 -19.32 -13.27 -8.37
N ALA A 129 -19.32 -14.16 -9.36
CA ALA A 129 -18.81 -15.52 -9.23
C ALA A 129 -17.31 -15.55 -8.88
N ARG A 130 -16.51 -14.73 -9.57
CA ARG A 130 -15.07 -14.63 -9.32
C ARG A 130 -14.77 -13.97 -7.97
N LEU A 131 -15.56 -12.95 -7.61
CA LEU A 131 -15.48 -12.29 -6.31
C LEU A 131 -15.69 -13.30 -5.16
N ARG A 132 -16.72 -14.15 -5.26
CA ARG A 132 -16.96 -15.28 -4.34
C ARG A 132 -15.77 -16.23 -4.28
N GLN A 133 -15.27 -16.66 -5.43
CA GLN A 133 -14.21 -17.66 -5.48
C GLN A 133 -12.84 -17.14 -4.96
N TRP A 134 -12.51 -15.86 -5.16
CA TRP A 134 -11.15 -15.34 -4.94
C TRP A 134 -11.00 -14.43 -3.73
N TYR A 135 -12.06 -13.75 -3.31
CA TYR A 135 -11.97 -12.74 -2.25
C TYR A 135 -12.94 -12.98 -1.09
N LEU A 136 -14.07 -13.65 -1.36
CA LEU A 136 -15.16 -13.88 -0.41
C LEU A 136 -15.56 -15.37 -0.39
N PHE A 137 -14.54 -16.22 -0.22
CA PHE A 137 -14.62 -17.67 -0.45
C PHE A 137 -14.97 -18.49 0.78
N ASP A 138 -14.94 -17.90 1.97
CA ASP A 138 -15.33 -18.55 3.22
C ASP A 138 -16.02 -17.56 4.18
N GLU A 139 -16.54 -18.07 5.30
CA GLU A 139 -17.23 -17.27 6.32
C GLU A 139 -16.32 -16.31 7.11
N ASN A 140 -14.99 -16.46 6.98
CA ASN A 140 -14.03 -15.57 7.59
C ASN A 140 -13.73 -14.33 6.73
N CYS A 141 -14.27 -14.31 5.51
CA CYS A 141 -14.23 -13.17 4.62
C CYS A 141 -15.34 -12.14 4.94
N GLY A 142 -15.10 -10.89 4.54
CA GLY A 142 -16.09 -9.84 4.64
C GLY A 142 -15.72 -8.60 3.85
N ALA A 143 -16.62 -7.61 3.88
CA ALA A 143 -16.42 -6.31 3.28
C ALA A 143 -16.81 -5.20 4.24
N VAL A 144 -16.10 -4.07 4.17
CA VAL A 144 -16.63 -2.77 4.59
C VAL A 144 -17.03 -2.01 3.34
N ILE A 145 -18.30 -1.60 3.28
CA ILE A 145 -18.89 -0.88 2.16
C ILE A 145 -19.16 0.57 2.59
N ALA A 146 -18.54 1.52 1.90
CA ALA A 146 -18.80 2.94 2.09
C ALA A 146 -19.91 3.41 1.15
N THR A 147 -20.96 4.03 1.69
CA THR A 147 -22.06 4.62 0.92
C THR A 147 -22.34 6.05 1.34
N CYS A 148 -22.79 6.90 0.42
CA CYS A 148 -23.30 8.22 0.79
C CYS A 148 -24.75 8.12 1.33
N HIS A 149 -25.27 9.21 1.90
CA HIS A 149 -26.65 9.29 2.40
C HIS A 149 -27.72 8.86 1.35
N LYS A 150 -27.46 9.12 0.06
CA LYS A 150 -28.35 8.74 -1.06
C LYS A 150 -28.22 7.26 -1.46
N GLY A 151 -27.37 6.49 -0.79
CA GLY A 151 -27.16 5.06 -1.05
C GLY A 151 -26.12 4.74 -2.13
N ASN A 152 -25.46 5.74 -2.73
CA ASN A 152 -24.45 5.49 -3.77
C ASN A 152 -23.22 4.82 -3.16
N HIS A 153 -22.70 3.81 -3.86
CA HIS A 153 -21.51 3.07 -3.47
C HIS A 153 -20.25 3.91 -3.74
N LEU A 154 -19.52 4.26 -2.67
CA LEU A 154 -18.35 5.14 -2.74
C LEU A 154 -17.03 4.38 -2.72
N GLY A 155 -17.01 3.20 -2.11
CA GLY A 155 -15.80 2.41 -1.92
C GLY A 155 -16.07 1.10 -1.18
N GLN A 156 -15.11 0.19 -1.27
CA GLN A 156 -15.11 -1.07 -0.54
C GLN A 156 -13.71 -1.44 -0.03
N ALA A 157 -13.67 -2.11 1.12
CA ALA A 157 -12.50 -2.83 1.62
C ALA A 157 -12.88 -4.29 1.85
N LEU A 158 -12.32 -5.21 1.07
CA LEU A 158 -12.47 -6.65 1.28
C LEU A 158 -11.37 -7.16 2.19
N PHE A 159 -11.74 -8.04 3.10
CA PHE A 159 -10.82 -8.61 4.07
C PHE A 159 -11.12 -10.07 4.35
N ARG A 160 -10.10 -10.77 4.87
CA ARG A 160 -10.24 -12.09 5.46
C ARG A 160 -9.57 -12.14 6.83
N ARG A 161 -10.23 -12.83 7.76
CA ARG A 161 -9.71 -13.14 9.10
C ARG A 161 -9.13 -14.55 9.14
N PHE A 162 -8.06 -14.75 9.91
CA PHE A 162 -7.43 -16.05 10.07
C PHE A 162 -6.41 -16.02 11.21
N SER A 163 -6.09 -17.19 11.75
CA SER A 163 -5.07 -17.33 12.77
C SER A 163 -3.72 -17.64 12.13
N VAL A 164 -2.66 -16.98 12.61
CA VAL A 164 -1.28 -17.20 12.19
C VAL A 164 -0.50 -17.79 13.38
N PRO A 165 0.31 -18.85 13.19
CA PRO A 165 1.20 -19.32 14.24
C PRO A 165 2.12 -18.20 14.71
N SER A 166 2.21 -17.99 16.03
CA SER A 166 3.10 -17.01 16.66
C SER A 166 4.56 -17.46 16.66
N ALA A 167 5.06 -17.96 15.53
CA ALA A 167 6.47 -18.28 15.39
C ALA A 167 7.24 -16.98 15.14
N GLY A 168 7.90 -16.42 16.17
CA GLY A 168 8.92 -15.38 15.95
C GLY A 168 8.86 -14.11 16.82
N THR A 169 7.95 -13.98 17.78
CA THR A 169 8.15 -12.99 18.86
C THR A 169 9.12 -13.62 19.86
N GLY A 170 10.42 -13.27 19.75
CA GLY A 170 11.50 -13.90 20.50
C GLY A 170 11.17 -14.26 21.95
N ASN A 171 11.52 -15.49 22.32
CA ASN A 171 11.41 -16.10 23.64
C ASN A 171 9.98 -16.42 24.12
N THR A 172 9.35 -17.44 23.55
CA THR A 172 8.68 -18.51 24.33
C THR A 172 8.19 -19.61 23.39
N ALA A 173 8.38 -20.86 23.80
CA ALA A 173 7.84 -22.05 23.16
C ALA A 173 6.31 -22.14 23.34
N SER A 174 5.57 -21.11 22.95
CA SER A 174 4.12 -21.14 22.99
C SER A 174 3.57 -21.43 21.59
N SER A 175 2.74 -22.46 21.49
CA SER A 175 1.87 -22.77 20.34
C SER A 175 0.78 -21.69 20.13
N ALA A 176 1.02 -20.46 20.59
CA ALA A 176 0.04 -19.38 20.51
C ALA A 176 -0.19 -19.04 19.04
N GLN A 177 -1.46 -18.81 18.69
CA GLN A 177 -1.85 -18.24 17.42
C GLN A 177 -2.24 -16.78 17.65
N VAL A 178 -1.99 -15.95 16.65
CA VAL A 178 -2.42 -14.56 16.63
C VAL A 178 -3.51 -14.40 15.57
N GLU A 179 -4.54 -13.62 15.86
CA GLU A 179 -5.57 -13.30 14.88
C GLU A 179 -5.04 -12.24 13.92
N ALA A 180 -5.19 -12.53 12.63
CA ALA A 180 -4.72 -11.71 11.55
C ALA A 180 -5.87 -11.29 10.64
N ILE A 181 -5.73 -10.11 10.05
CA ILE A 181 -6.62 -9.58 9.01
C ILE A 181 -5.79 -9.30 7.77
N TRP A 182 -6.19 -9.87 6.63
CA TRP A 182 -5.61 -9.53 5.34
C TRP A 182 -6.60 -8.72 4.52
N ILE A 183 -6.18 -7.54 4.06
CA ILE A 183 -6.95 -6.70 3.15
C ILE A 183 -6.60 -7.09 1.72
N SER A 184 -7.56 -7.68 1.00
CA SER A 184 -7.36 -8.21 -0.36
C SER A 184 -7.78 -7.24 -1.45
N GLN A 185 -8.69 -6.31 -1.14
CA GLN A 185 -9.08 -5.26 -2.08
C GLN A 185 -9.43 -3.99 -1.31
N LEU A 186 -8.84 -2.87 -1.70
CA LEU A 186 -9.16 -1.54 -1.17
C LEU A 186 -9.43 -0.59 -2.33
N LEU A 187 -10.68 -0.19 -2.52
CA LEU A 187 -11.08 0.62 -3.66
C LEU A 187 -11.98 1.77 -3.24
N VAL A 188 -11.70 2.95 -3.78
CA VAL A 188 -12.54 4.15 -3.65
C VAL A 188 -12.84 4.66 -5.04
N SER A 189 -14.12 4.90 -5.30
CA SER A 189 -14.60 5.50 -6.56
C SER A 189 -13.80 6.75 -6.89
N ARG A 190 -13.46 6.94 -8.17
CA ARG A 190 -12.54 7.99 -8.62
C ARG A 190 -12.93 9.39 -8.14
N GLU A 191 -14.22 9.70 -8.16
CA GLU A 191 -14.79 11.00 -7.75
C GLU A 191 -14.73 11.26 -6.23
N HIS A 192 -14.43 10.23 -5.44
CA HIS A 192 -14.41 10.28 -3.98
C HIS A 192 -13.04 9.97 -3.38
N ARG A 193 -12.00 9.82 -4.21
CA ARG A 193 -10.61 9.65 -3.76
C ARG A 193 -10.12 10.89 -2.99
N GLN A 194 -9.07 10.69 -2.19
CA GLN A 194 -8.43 11.73 -1.36
C GLN A 194 -9.32 12.35 -0.25
N LYS A 195 -10.53 11.82 -0.01
CA LYS A 195 -11.46 12.27 1.05
C LYS A 195 -11.38 11.45 2.35
N GLY A 196 -10.28 10.72 2.55
CA GLY A 196 -10.09 9.88 3.74
C GLY A 196 -10.94 8.59 3.81
N ILE A 197 -11.74 8.28 2.79
CA ILE A 197 -12.67 7.12 2.78
C ILE A 197 -11.92 5.80 2.95
N ALA A 198 -10.80 5.60 2.26
CA ALA A 198 -10.00 4.36 2.36
C ALA A 198 -9.52 4.10 3.81
N LYS A 199 -8.96 5.13 4.46
CA LYS A 199 -8.57 5.08 5.88
C LYS A 199 -9.76 4.68 6.75
N SER A 200 -10.91 5.31 6.56
CA SER A 200 -12.11 5.04 7.35
C SER A 200 -12.64 3.61 7.14
N MET A 201 -12.63 3.10 5.90
CA MET A 201 -13.01 1.70 5.64
C MET A 201 -12.07 0.73 6.36
N LEU A 202 -10.76 0.93 6.24
CA LEU A 202 -9.77 0.12 6.95
C LEU A 202 -9.96 0.17 8.47
N LYS A 203 -10.19 1.36 9.03
CA LYS A 203 -10.50 1.51 10.45
C LYS A 203 -11.73 0.69 10.86
N HIS A 204 -12.81 0.72 10.06
CA HIS A 204 -14.00 -0.12 10.33
C HIS A 204 -13.73 -1.62 10.15
N SER A 205 -12.85 -2.01 9.23
CA SER A 205 -12.39 -3.39 9.07
C SER A 205 -11.56 -3.86 10.27
N LEU A 206 -10.94 -2.95 11.02
CA LEU A 206 -10.01 -3.29 12.10
C LEU A 206 -10.62 -3.09 13.50
N ASP A 207 -11.41 -2.04 13.73
CA ASP A 207 -11.91 -1.66 15.06
C ASP A 207 -12.95 -2.64 15.62
N LYS A 208 -13.71 -3.30 14.76
CA LYS A 208 -14.80 -4.21 15.15
C LYS A 208 -14.36 -5.66 15.30
N LEU A 209 -13.07 -5.94 15.10
CA LEU A 209 -12.52 -7.29 15.05
C LEU A 209 -11.34 -7.39 16.00
N ASP A 210 -11.22 -8.54 16.66
CA ASP A 210 -9.99 -8.87 17.38
C ASP A 210 -8.92 -9.23 16.35
N TRP A 211 -7.83 -8.48 16.38
CA TRP A 211 -6.67 -8.70 15.53
C TRP A 211 -5.42 -8.28 16.28
N GLN A 212 -4.32 -8.95 15.97
CA GLN A 212 -2.97 -8.62 16.42
C GLN A 212 -2.06 -8.32 15.22
N MET A 213 -2.43 -8.77 14.02
CA MET A 213 -1.70 -8.51 12.79
C MET A 213 -2.65 -8.07 11.65
N ALA A 214 -2.26 -7.08 10.87
CA ALA A 214 -2.98 -6.64 9.68
C ALA A 214 -2.02 -6.56 8.49
N GLY A 215 -2.42 -7.10 7.33
CA GLY A 215 -1.61 -7.14 6.12
C GLY A 215 -2.34 -6.58 4.90
N ILE A 216 -1.60 -5.95 4.00
CA ILE A 216 -2.06 -5.56 2.66
C ILE A 216 -0.90 -5.64 1.67
N ALA A 217 -1.19 -6.13 0.46
CA ALA A 217 -0.33 -5.95 -0.71
C ALA A 217 -1.01 -4.95 -1.65
N SER A 218 -0.25 -3.95 -2.12
CA SER A 218 -0.76 -3.01 -3.12
C SER A 218 0.34 -2.37 -3.93
N CYS A 219 0.12 -2.21 -5.23
CA CYS A 219 0.96 -1.36 -6.07
C CYS A 219 0.74 0.14 -5.83
N ASN A 220 -0.33 0.54 -5.13
CA ASN A 220 -0.66 1.93 -4.87
C ASN A 220 -0.15 2.38 -3.48
N PRO A 221 0.82 3.31 -3.40
CA PRO A 221 1.33 3.82 -2.13
C PRO A 221 0.23 4.35 -1.21
N TYR A 222 -0.83 4.96 -1.75
CA TYR A 222 -1.91 5.49 -0.92
C TYR A 222 -2.73 4.41 -0.21
N ALA A 223 -2.76 3.17 -0.71
CA ALA A 223 -3.38 2.05 0.00
C ALA A 223 -2.55 1.71 1.26
N ILE A 224 -1.23 1.61 1.12
CA ILE A 224 -0.29 1.40 2.23
C ILE A 224 -0.40 2.53 3.25
N LYS A 225 -0.33 3.79 2.80
CA LYS A 225 -0.50 4.97 3.67
C LYS A 225 -1.86 5.01 4.37
N SER A 226 -2.91 4.50 3.73
CA SER A 226 -4.23 4.41 4.35
C SER A 226 -4.25 3.41 5.49
N LEU A 227 -3.58 2.25 5.33
CA LEU A 227 -3.42 1.28 6.42
C LEU A 227 -2.64 1.89 7.58
N GLU A 228 -1.50 2.52 7.31
CA GLU A 228 -0.69 3.16 8.36
C GLU A 228 -1.50 4.19 9.18
N ARG A 229 -2.31 5.00 8.50
CA ARG A 229 -3.17 6.01 9.12
C ARG A 229 -4.33 5.39 9.89
N ALA A 230 -4.86 4.26 9.43
CA ALA A 230 -5.93 3.55 10.11
C ALA A 230 -5.43 2.89 11.41
N THR A 231 -4.18 2.43 11.42
CA THR A 231 -3.57 1.74 12.57
C THR A 231 -2.71 2.64 13.46
N ASN A 232 -2.45 3.88 13.05
CA ASN A 232 -1.47 4.77 13.68
C ASN A 232 -0.08 4.12 13.87
N SER A 233 0.34 3.36 12.86
CA SER A 233 1.61 2.63 12.82
C SER A 233 2.23 2.76 11.44
N LYS A 234 3.55 2.92 11.37
CA LYS A 234 4.28 3.02 10.11
C LYS A 234 4.67 1.63 9.61
N THR A 235 4.71 1.47 8.30
CA THR A 235 5.23 0.27 7.66
C THR A 235 6.76 0.28 7.70
N ASP A 236 7.37 -0.89 7.83
CA ASP A 236 8.83 -1.07 7.83
C ASP A 236 9.18 -2.33 7.02
N ALA A 237 10.11 -2.21 6.08
CA ALA A 237 10.45 -3.30 5.16
C ALA A 237 11.01 -4.53 5.87
N GLN A 238 11.87 -4.34 6.88
CA GLN A 238 12.46 -5.45 7.64
C GLN A 238 11.44 -6.10 8.58
N HIS A 239 10.55 -5.31 9.16
CA HIS A 239 9.40 -5.80 9.90
C HIS A 239 8.46 -6.63 9.01
N ASN A 240 8.15 -6.16 7.81
CA ASN A 240 7.30 -6.87 6.87
C ASN A 240 7.91 -8.22 6.46
N LEU A 241 9.22 -8.27 6.24
CA LEU A 241 9.90 -9.54 5.94
C LEU A 241 9.77 -10.55 7.09
N ARG A 242 10.03 -10.10 8.33
CA ARG A 242 9.97 -10.96 9.54
C ARG A 242 8.59 -11.59 9.78
N HIS A 243 7.52 -10.93 9.34
CA HIS A 243 6.14 -11.37 9.53
C HIS A 243 5.47 -11.81 8.23
N SER A 244 6.24 -12.01 7.16
CA SER A 244 5.72 -12.34 5.84
C SER A 244 4.98 -13.69 5.77
N ASN A 245 5.15 -14.56 6.77
CA ASN A 245 4.38 -15.80 6.91
C ASN A 245 2.87 -15.57 6.93
N ILE A 246 2.38 -14.38 7.32
CA ILE A 246 0.96 -14.00 7.20
C ILE A 246 0.40 -14.28 5.79
N MET A 247 1.20 -14.07 4.73
CA MET A 247 0.78 -14.29 3.35
C MET A 247 0.41 -15.76 3.09
N GLN A 248 1.18 -16.70 3.66
CA GLN A 248 0.95 -18.14 3.49
C GLN A 248 -0.35 -18.60 4.18
N HIS A 249 -0.77 -17.89 5.23
CA HIS A 249 -1.96 -18.23 6.01
C HIS A 249 -3.21 -17.44 5.58
N CYS A 250 -3.06 -16.37 4.79
CA CYS A 250 -4.18 -15.50 4.47
C CYS A 250 -5.25 -16.15 3.58
N GLY A 251 -4.95 -17.25 2.91
CA GLY A 251 -5.90 -17.99 2.06
C GLY A 251 -6.27 -17.30 0.74
N VAL A 252 -5.87 -16.03 0.53
CA VAL A 252 -6.18 -15.27 -0.68
C VAL A 252 -5.40 -15.87 -1.86
N PRO A 253 -6.05 -16.40 -2.91
CA PRO A 253 -5.40 -17.26 -3.90
C PRO A 253 -4.17 -16.67 -4.59
N TYR A 254 -4.21 -15.39 -4.94
CA TYR A 254 -3.11 -14.72 -5.64
C TYR A 254 -1.98 -14.26 -4.70
N ILE A 255 -2.18 -14.28 -3.37
CA ILE A 255 -1.19 -13.86 -2.37
C ILE A 255 -0.44 -15.06 -1.79
N VAL A 256 -1.14 -16.15 -1.47
CA VAL A 256 -0.57 -17.31 -0.75
C VAL A 256 0.67 -17.89 -1.44
N LYS A 257 0.71 -17.80 -2.77
CA LYS A 257 1.80 -18.33 -3.60
C LYS A 257 2.70 -17.25 -4.20
N ALA A 258 2.44 -15.98 -3.93
CA ALA A 258 3.20 -14.89 -4.51
C ALA A 258 4.60 -14.84 -3.90
N PRO A 259 5.68 -14.91 -4.72
CA PRO A 259 7.02 -14.87 -4.19
C PRO A 259 7.38 -13.46 -3.70
N ILE A 260 8.16 -13.44 -2.62
CA ILE A 260 8.77 -12.21 -2.09
C ILE A 260 10.14 -12.07 -2.75
N VAL A 261 10.30 -11.01 -3.53
CA VAL A 261 11.50 -10.77 -4.33
C VAL A 261 12.32 -9.65 -3.67
N PRO A 262 13.57 -9.93 -3.27
CA PRO A 262 14.46 -8.91 -2.73
C PRO A 262 14.92 -7.97 -3.84
N THR A 263 15.05 -6.70 -3.50
CA THR A 263 15.75 -5.71 -4.31
C THR A 263 17.14 -5.48 -3.74
N THR A 264 18.12 -5.44 -4.62
CA THR A 264 19.49 -5.05 -4.29
C THR A 264 19.77 -3.68 -4.91
N PRO A 265 20.55 -2.82 -4.23
CA PRO A 265 21.25 -3.03 -2.95
C PRO A 265 20.43 -2.68 -1.70
N ASN A 266 19.19 -2.19 -1.83
CA ASN A 266 18.48 -1.52 -0.74
C ASN A 266 17.80 -2.46 0.29
N HIS A 267 17.93 -3.78 0.13
CA HIS A 267 17.29 -4.78 0.99
C HIS A 267 15.78 -4.55 1.19
N LEU A 268 15.10 -4.04 0.16
CA LEU A 268 13.64 -3.94 0.15
C LEU A 268 13.05 -5.19 -0.48
N TYR A 269 11.77 -5.43 -0.24
CA TYR A 269 11.10 -6.63 -0.71
C TYR A 269 9.77 -6.27 -1.36
N TYR A 270 9.54 -6.83 -2.54
CA TYR A 270 8.27 -6.72 -3.25
C TYR A 270 7.60 -8.08 -3.36
N ILE A 271 6.27 -8.06 -3.53
CA ILE A 271 5.52 -9.26 -3.83
C ILE A 271 5.29 -9.30 -5.33
N ASP A 272 5.73 -10.37 -5.99
CA ASP A 272 5.37 -10.62 -7.39
C ASP A 272 3.98 -11.25 -7.44
N THR A 273 2.96 -10.43 -7.63
CA THR A 273 1.58 -10.91 -7.79
C THR A 273 1.21 -11.12 -9.25
N ASN A 274 2.17 -10.90 -10.17
CA ASN A 274 1.95 -10.91 -11.62
C ASN A 274 0.76 -10.01 -12.04
N PHE A 275 0.52 -8.94 -11.28
CA PHE A 275 -0.66 -8.09 -11.42
C PHE A 275 -0.34 -6.83 -12.25
N HIS A 276 -0.43 -6.97 -13.58
CA HIS A 276 0.02 -5.98 -14.57
C HIS A 276 -1.02 -4.89 -14.91
N ILE A 277 -1.33 -4.03 -13.94
CA ILE A 277 -2.13 -2.83 -14.20
C ILE A 277 -1.28 -1.62 -14.56
N ASP A 278 -1.91 -0.62 -15.16
CA ASP A 278 -1.30 0.69 -15.40
C ASP A 278 -0.92 1.38 -14.08
N THR A 279 0.39 1.59 -13.92
CA THR A 279 1.03 2.20 -12.75
C THR A 279 1.79 3.48 -13.10
N ASP A 280 1.50 4.11 -14.24
CA ASP A 280 2.29 5.26 -14.74
C ASP A 280 2.25 6.48 -13.81
N HIS A 281 1.24 6.58 -12.95
CA HIS A 281 1.08 7.62 -11.93
C HIS A 281 1.82 7.33 -10.60
N ILE A 282 2.32 6.10 -10.41
CA ILE A 282 2.98 5.68 -9.16
C ILE A 282 4.30 6.42 -8.89
N PRO A 283 5.19 6.64 -9.89
CA PRO A 283 6.43 7.39 -9.67
C PRO A 283 6.22 8.80 -9.09
N GLU A 284 5.18 9.50 -9.53
CA GLU A 284 4.85 10.84 -9.03
C GLU A 284 4.37 10.80 -7.57
N ILE A 285 3.59 9.78 -7.20
CA ILE A 285 3.13 9.58 -5.82
C ILE A 285 4.33 9.25 -4.92
N LEU A 286 5.20 8.34 -5.35
CA LEU A 286 6.38 7.94 -4.60
C LEU A 286 7.30 9.14 -4.36
N THR A 287 7.61 9.91 -5.40
CA THR A 287 8.43 11.13 -5.29
C THR A 287 7.91 12.06 -4.20
N ARG A 288 6.59 12.31 -4.19
CA ARG A 288 5.93 13.19 -3.23
C ARG A 288 5.93 12.64 -1.80
N GLU A 289 5.66 11.36 -1.61
CA GLU A 289 5.64 10.78 -0.26
C GLU A 289 7.06 10.63 0.30
N MET A 290 8.06 10.37 -0.54
CA MET A 290 9.47 10.36 -0.15
C MET A 290 9.97 11.75 0.23
N SER A 291 9.63 12.80 -0.54
CA SER A 291 10.05 14.18 -0.21
C SER A 291 9.50 14.67 1.12
N ARG A 292 8.39 14.08 1.58
CA ARG A 292 7.78 14.33 2.90
C ARG A 292 8.34 13.43 4.01
N GLY A 293 9.34 12.61 3.73
CA GLY A 293 9.88 11.62 4.68
C GLY A 293 8.86 10.56 5.09
N ASN A 294 7.81 10.34 4.29
CA ASN A 294 6.66 9.53 4.64
C ASN A 294 6.64 8.16 3.95
N TRP A 295 7.67 7.79 3.19
CA TRP A 295 7.70 6.54 2.44
C TRP A 295 9.04 5.81 2.61
N HIS A 296 8.98 4.51 2.94
CA HIS A 296 10.15 3.70 3.29
C HIS A 296 10.19 2.33 2.59
N LEU A 297 9.28 2.05 1.65
CA LEU A 297 9.21 0.76 0.94
C LEU A 297 9.89 0.79 -0.44
N GLY A 298 10.66 1.84 -0.74
CA GLY A 298 11.40 1.99 -1.99
C GLY A 298 10.89 3.09 -2.91
N ASN A 299 11.78 3.57 -3.77
CA ASN A 299 11.52 4.68 -4.69
C ASN A 299 10.95 4.24 -6.04
N TYR A 300 10.79 2.94 -6.25
CA TYR A 300 10.35 2.33 -7.50
C TYR A 300 9.51 1.09 -7.19
N LEU A 301 8.66 0.69 -8.14
CA LEU A 301 7.93 -0.56 -8.11
C LEU A 301 7.89 -1.13 -9.53
N PRO A 302 8.50 -2.31 -9.78
CA PRO A 302 8.40 -2.94 -11.08
C PRO A 302 6.96 -3.32 -11.43
N ARG A 303 6.62 -3.36 -12.72
CA ARG A 303 5.28 -3.78 -13.17
C ARG A 303 4.99 -5.23 -12.78
N GLY A 304 3.77 -5.50 -12.33
CA GLY A 304 3.36 -6.82 -11.83
C GLY A 304 3.66 -7.06 -10.34
N PHE A 305 4.42 -6.15 -9.71
CA PHE A 305 4.78 -6.24 -8.30
C PHE A 305 3.91 -5.34 -7.42
N GLU A 306 3.88 -5.65 -6.13
CA GLU A 306 3.16 -4.89 -5.11
C GLU A 306 4.04 -4.64 -3.88
N PHE A 307 3.82 -3.50 -3.23
CA PHE A 307 4.38 -3.22 -1.91
C PHE A 307 3.65 -4.06 -0.86
N LEU A 308 4.39 -4.60 0.10
CA LEU A 308 3.84 -5.26 1.28
C LEU A 308 3.83 -4.30 2.46
N SER A 309 2.74 -4.28 3.21
CA SER A 309 2.70 -3.68 4.55
C SER A 309 2.05 -4.62 5.54
N ILE A 310 2.74 -4.88 6.64
CA ILE A 310 2.27 -5.66 7.78
C ILE A 310 2.38 -4.78 9.02
N ILE A 311 1.30 -4.73 9.79
CA ILE A 311 1.21 -3.95 11.02
C ILE A 311 0.85 -4.90 12.16
N LEU A 312 1.61 -4.84 13.25
CA LEU A 312 1.21 -5.41 14.52
C LEU A 312 0.41 -4.38 15.32
N LYS A 313 -0.68 -4.82 15.95
CA LYS A 313 -1.42 -4.03 16.92
C LYS A 313 -0.51 -3.78 18.13
N LYS A 314 -0.39 -2.53 18.55
CA LYS A 314 0.37 -2.12 19.73
C LYS A 314 -0.40 -2.44 21.01
#